data_AF-A0A2M8BMA5-F1
#
_entry.id   AF-A0A2M8BMA5-F1
#
_cell.length_a   1.000
_cell.length_b   1.000
_cell.length_c   1.000
_cell.angle_alpha   90.00
_cell.angle_beta   90.00
_cell.angle_gamma   90.00
#
_symmetry.space_group_name_H-M   'P 1'
#
loop_
_entity.id
_entity.type
_entity.pdbx_description
1 polymer ?
#
loop_
_entity_poly.entity_id
_entity_poly.type
_entity_poly.pdbx_seq_one_letter_code
_entity_poly.pdbx_strand_id
1 'polypeptide(L)' 'MIFMMKPETVIYSLTVEDVQTVAMETMNRKLTEAEINSLIDPIHERLTWFDAIEEAIRCRFESEVEKYDAIN' A
#
# COMPACT_ATOMS: atom_id res chain seq x y z
N MET A 1 -11.36 4.14 25.61
CA MET A 1 -11.61 2.87 24.90
C MET A 1 -10.47 2.68 23.92
N ILE A 2 -9.60 1.69 24.13
CA ILE A 2 -8.46 1.43 23.26
C ILE A 2 -8.92 0.40 22.22
N PHE A 3 -9.06 0.80 20.96
CA PHE A 3 -9.25 -0.15 19.86
C PHE A 3 -7.93 -0.87 19.64
N MET A 4 -7.87 -2.14 20.02
CA MET A 4 -6.72 -2.99 19.73
C MET A 4 -6.86 -3.52 18.31
N MET A 5 -6.02 -3.03 17.39
CA MET A 5 -5.91 -3.63 16.07
C MET A 5 -5.38 -5.05 16.21
N LYS A 6 -6.04 -6.01 15.58
CA LYS A 6 -5.55 -7.38 15.53
C LYS A 6 -4.34 -7.44 14.57
N PRO A 7 -3.37 -8.34 14.79
CA PRO A 7 -2.23 -8.51 13.88
C PRO A 7 -2.62 -8.78 12.42
N GLU A 8 -3.78 -9.39 12.21
CA GLU A 8 -4.34 -9.77 10.91
C GLU A 8 -5.21 -8.67 10.27
N THR A 9 -5.25 -7.47 10.85
CA THR A 9 -6.08 -6.38 10.31
C THR A 9 -5.48 -5.89 8.99
N VAL A 10 -6.23 -6.03 7.90
CA VAL A 10 -5.87 -5.44 6.60
C VAL A 10 -6.02 -3.93 6.68
N ILE A 11 -4.90 -3.19 6.58
CA ILE A 11 -4.88 -1.72 6.59
C ILE A 11 -4.97 -1.09 5.20
N TYR A 12 -4.58 -1.85 4.17
CA TYR A 12 -4.65 -1.47 2.76
C TYR A 12 -4.75 -2.73 1.91
N SER A 13 -5.55 -2.69 0.85
CA SER A 13 -5.68 -3.77 -0.12
C SER A 13 -6.00 -3.21 -1.50
N LEU A 14 -5.46 -3.85 -2.53
CA LEU A 14 -5.94 -3.70 -3.91
C LEU A 14 -6.85 -4.88 -4.25
N THR A 15 -7.96 -4.57 -4.91
CA THR A 15 -8.99 -5.52 -5.29
C THR A 15 -9.05 -5.70 -6.80
N VAL A 16 -9.74 -6.75 -7.23
CA VAL A 16 -10.05 -6.96 -8.65
C VAL A 16 -10.86 -5.79 -9.21
N GLU A 17 -11.72 -5.17 -8.40
CA GLU A 17 -12.51 -4.01 -8.82
C GLU A 17 -11.64 -2.79 -9.12
N ASP A 18 -10.59 -2.56 -8.32
CA ASP A 18 -9.62 -1.48 -8.59
C ASP A 18 -8.93 -1.70 -9.94
N VAL A 19 -8.48 -2.93 -10.21
CA VAL A 19 -7.88 -3.30 -11.50
C VAL A 19 -8.86 -3.11 -12.65
N GLN A 20 -10.12 -3.51 -12.48
CA GLN A 20 -11.15 -3.36 -13.51
C GLN A 20 -11.53 -1.90 -13.74
N THR A 21 -11.53 -1.06 -12.71
CA THR A 21 -11.79 0.37 -12.82
C THR A 21 -10.71 1.02 -13.67
N VAL A 22 -9.44 0.76 -13.37
CA VAL A 22 -8.31 1.27 -14.18
C VAL A 22 -8.38 0.75 -15.61
N ALA A 23 -8.71 -0.53 -15.83
CA ALA A 23 -8.84 -1.09 -17.17
C ALA A 23 -9.98 -0.44 -17.98
N MET A 24 -11.12 -0.17 -17.35
CA MET A 24 -12.22 0.53 -18.00
C MET A 24 -11.83 1.98 -18.35
N GLU A 25 -11.13 2.69 -17.47
CA GLU A 25 -10.73 4.09 -17.73
C GLU A 25 -9.62 4.22 -18.78
N THR A 26 -8.67 3.28 -18.81
CA THR A 26 -7.48 3.36 -19.68
C THR A 26 -7.63 2.62 -21.00
N MET A 27 -8.40 1.52 -21.02
CA MET A 27 -8.55 0.63 -22.18
C MET A 27 -10.00 0.52 -22.68
N ASN A 28 -10.97 1.13 -21.98
CA ASN A 28 -12.40 1.06 -22.29
C ASN A 28 -12.94 -0.37 -22.42
N ARG A 29 -12.36 -1.32 -21.67
CA ARG A 29 -12.83 -2.71 -21.59
C ARG A 29 -12.48 -3.34 -20.24
N LYS A 30 -13.22 -4.40 -19.90
CA LYS A 30 -12.86 -5.27 -18.76
C LYS A 30 -11.72 -6.22 -19.13
N LEU A 31 -10.93 -6.56 -18.12
CA LEU A 31 -9.94 -7.63 -18.21
C LEU A 31 -10.58 -8.98 -17.90
N THR A 32 -10.08 -10.02 -18.53
CA THR A 32 -10.39 -11.41 -18.16
C THR A 32 -9.66 -11.80 -16.89
N GLU A 33 -10.09 -12.89 -16.24
CA GLU A 33 -9.42 -13.43 -15.06
C GLU A 33 -7.95 -13.79 -15.34
N ALA A 34 -7.66 -14.38 -16.50
CA ALA A 34 -6.30 -14.73 -16.90
C ALA A 34 -5.40 -13.49 -17.06
N GLU A 35 -5.95 -12.39 -17.60
CA GLU A 35 -5.25 -11.11 -17.71
C GLU A 35 -5.06 -10.45 -16.35
N ILE A 36 -6.03 -10.53 -15.43
CA ILE A 36 -5.86 -10.02 -14.07
C ILE A 36 -4.77 -10.79 -13.33
N ASN A 37 -4.78 -12.12 -13.43
CA ASN A 37 -3.80 -12.97 -12.78
C ASN A 37 -2.38 -12.70 -13.30
N SER A 38 -2.21 -12.37 -14.58
CA SER A 38 -0.89 -12.02 -15.13
C SER A 38 -0.37 -10.65 -14.69
N LEU A 39 -1.20 -9.82 -14.06
CA LEU A 39 -0.83 -8.50 -13.55
C LEU A 39 -0.38 -8.52 -12.08
N ILE A 40 -0.58 -9.62 -11.35
CA ILE A 40 -0.28 -9.70 -9.91
C ILE A 40 1.20 -9.42 -9.64
N ASP A 41 2.12 -10.13 -10.31
CA ASP A 41 3.56 -9.95 -10.10
C ASP A 41 4.03 -8.55 -10.52
N PRO A 42 3.66 -8.03 -11.72
CA PRO A 42 3.99 -6.66 -12.10
C PRO A 42 3.46 -5.59 -11.12
N ILE A 43 2.28 -5.78 -10.54
CA ILE A 43 1.71 -4.85 -9.55
C ILE A 43 2.53 -4.93 -8.26
N HIS A 44 2.87 -6.14 -7.80
CA HIS A 44 3.67 -6.35 -6.60
C HIS A 44 5.06 -5.72 -6.69
N GLU A 45 5.74 -5.86 -7.83
CA GLU A 45 7.07 -5.26 -8.07
C GLU A 45 7.06 -3.72 -8.02
N ARG A 46 5.92 -3.09 -8.35
CA ARG A 46 5.77 -1.63 -8.35
C ARG A 46 5.26 -1.07 -7.03
N LEU A 47 4.67 -1.92 -6.19
CA LEU A 47 4.15 -1.55 -4.88
C LEU A 47 5.01 -2.22 -3.80
N THR A 48 6.18 -1.63 -3.55
CA THR A 48 7.08 -2.05 -2.47
C THR A 48 6.46 -1.67 -1.12
N TRP A 49 5.51 -2.50 -0.65
CA TRP A 49 4.76 -2.26 0.59
C TRP A 49 5.67 -2.01 1.79
N PHE A 50 6.85 -2.64 1.82
CA PHE A 50 7.83 -2.45 2.88
C PHE A 50 8.33 -1.00 2.90
N ASP A 51 8.78 -0.49 1.75
CA ASP A 51 9.32 0.87 1.63
C ASP A 51 8.26 1.91 1.97
N ALA A 52 7.02 1.71 1.48
CA ALA A 52 5.91 2.61 1.76
C ALA A 52 5.57 2.68 3.27
N ILE A 53 5.64 1.54 3.97
CA ILE A 53 5.43 1.49 5.42
C ILE A 53 6.62 2.10 6.16
N GLU A 54 7.85 1.79 5.76
CA GLU A 54 9.06 2.36 6.34
C GLU A 54 9.02 3.90 6.25
N GLU A 55 8.78 4.45 5.05
CA GLU A 55 8.70 5.88 4.83
C GLU A 55 7.59 6.54 5.66
N ALA A 56 6.40 5.91 5.74
CA ALA A 56 5.30 6.42 6.57
C ALA A 56 5.67 6.47 8.05
N ILE A 57 6.38 5.45 8.56
CA ILE A 57 6.91 5.43 9.92
C ILE A 57 7.93 6.56 10.12
N ARG A 58 8.90 6.69 9.21
CA ARG A 58 9.93 7.74 9.26
C ARG A 58 9.31 9.14 9.29
N CYS A 59 8.46 9.44 8.31
CA CYS A 59 7.79 10.73 8.20
C CYS A 59 7.00 11.09 9.46
N ARG A 60 6.37 10.10 10.10
CA ARG A 60 5.50 10.34 11.25
C ARG A 60 6.24 10.41 12.58
N PHE A 61 7.31 9.65 12.75
CA PHE A 61 7.93 9.40 14.06
C PHE A 61 9.45 9.64 14.11
N GLU A 62 10.20 9.67 13.00
CA GLU A 62 11.65 9.94 13.04
C GLU A 62 11.97 11.44 13.13
N SER A 63 11.05 12.36 12.79
CA SER A 63 11.22 13.81 13.03
C SER A 63 11.22 14.23 14.51
N GLU A 64 10.92 13.30 15.43
CA GLU A 64 11.01 13.48 16.87
C GLU A 64 12.38 13.07 17.44
N VAL A 65 13.19 12.30 16.69
CA VAL A 65 14.50 11.79 17.16
C VAL A 65 15.58 12.87 17.09
N GLU A 66 15.63 13.65 16.00
CA GLU A 66 16.61 14.75 15.84
C GLU A 66 16.43 15.88 16.88
N LYS A 67 15.21 16.06 17.41
CA LYS A 67 14.97 17.03 18.49
C LYS A 67 15.48 16.55 19.84
N TYR A 68 15.46 15.26 20.14
CA TYR A 68 15.95 14.75 21.43
C TYR A 68 17.48 14.78 21.52
N ASP A 69 18.17 14.53 20.40
CA ASP A 69 19.63 14.60 20.34
C ASP A 69 20.16 16.05 20.30
N ALA A 70 19.33 17.03 19.94
CA ALA A 70 19.68 18.45 19.94
C ALA A 70 19.52 19.16 21.30
N ILE A 71 18.98 18.49 22.33
CA ILE A 71 18.67 19.07 23.65
C ILE A 71 19.40 18.32 24.79
N ASN A 72 20.18 17.28 24.49
CA ASN A 72 21.06 16.58 25.45
C ASN A 72 22.54 16.83 25.15
#